data_AF-A0A552ASX5-F1
#
_entry.id   AF-A0A552ASX5-F1
#
_cell.length_a   1.000
_cell.length_b   1.000
_cell.length_c   1.000
_cell.angle_alpha   90.00
_cell.angle_beta   90.00
_cell.angle_gamma   90.00
#
_symmetry.space_group_name_H-M   'P 1'
#
loop_
_entity.id
_entity.type
_entity.pdbx_description
1 polymer ?
#
loop_
_entity_poly.entity_id
_entity_poly.type
_entity_poly.pdbx_seq_one_letter_code
_entity_poly.pdbx_strand_id
1 'polypeptide(L)'
;MNSVIKAVQTAYYGDAAYRTPPPDLESLLLKERIVYLGLPLFSSDDVKRNVGVDVTELIIAQLLYLQFDDPEKPIFFYINSTGTSWYTGDAIGYETEAFAICDTLNYIKPPVHTICIGQAMGTAAMILSAGTKGFRASLPHATIVLNQNRTGAQGQATDIQIRAKEVIANKQTMLEIFSKNTGQTTEKLAKDMDRTFYLTPQQAKDYGLIDRVLESRKELPKPLAQVS
;
A
#
# COMPACT_ATOMS: atom_id res chain seq x y z
N MET A 1 2.89 -6.58 -38.54
CA MET A 1 1.77 -5.66 -38.78
C MET A 1 1.90 -4.52 -37.78
N ASN A 2 2.09 -3.31 -38.28
CA ASN A 2 2.37 -2.10 -37.51
C ASN A 2 1.21 -1.79 -36.56
N SER A 3 1.41 -1.99 -35.25
CA SER A 3 0.57 -1.34 -34.25
C SER A 3 1.02 0.12 -34.21
N VAL A 4 0.27 0.98 -34.90
CA VAL A 4 0.39 2.43 -34.75
C VAL A 4 0.07 2.71 -33.29
N ILE A 5 1.03 3.24 -32.54
CA ILE A 5 0.77 3.78 -31.21
C ILE A 5 -0.32 4.84 -31.40
N LYS A 6 -1.57 4.50 -31.11
CA LYS A 6 -2.61 5.50 -30.95
C LYS A 6 -2.28 6.20 -29.65
N ALA A 7 -1.63 7.35 -29.74
CA ALA A 7 -1.64 8.30 -28.64
C ALA A 7 -3.11 8.47 -28.24
N VAL A 8 -3.42 8.25 -26.95
CA VAL A 8 -4.74 8.54 -26.40
C VAL A 8 -4.86 10.06 -26.42
N GLN A 9 -5.31 10.62 -27.54
CA GLN A 9 -5.74 11.99 -27.60
C GLN A 9 -7.10 12.04 -26.92
N THR A 10 -7.12 12.38 -25.64
CA THR A 10 -8.36 12.76 -24.96
C THR A 10 -8.82 14.06 -25.59
N ALA A 11 -10.05 14.09 -26.12
CA ALA A 11 -10.64 15.32 -26.62
C ALA A 11 -10.81 16.30 -25.46
N TYR A 12 -10.31 17.52 -25.62
CA TYR A 12 -10.65 18.63 -24.73
C TYR A 12 -12.17 18.81 -24.74
N TYR A 13 -12.81 18.71 -23.58
CA TYR A 13 -14.23 19.04 -23.42
C TYR A 13 -14.36 20.53 -23.07
N GLY A 14 -15.24 21.24 -23.78
CA GLY A 14 -15.59 22.64 -23.53
C GLY A 14 -15.43 23.54 -24.75
N ASP A 15 -16.11 24.68 -24.73
CA ASP A 15 -15.97 25.74 -25.75
C ASP A 15 -14.57 26.38 -25.66
N ALA A 16 -14.12 27.14 -26.67
CA ALA A 16 -12.76 27.70 -26.75
C ALA A 16 -12.36 28.53 -25.50
N ALA A 17 -13.34 29.05 -24.76
CA ALA A 17 -13.16 29.80 -23.52
C ALA A 17 -13.00 28.93 -22.25
N TYR A 18 -13.41 27.66 -22.27
CA TYR A 18 -13.43 26.76 -21.10
C TYR A 18 -12.93 25.35 -21.46
N ARG A 19 -11.74 25.27 -22.06
CA ARG A 19 -11.07 23.97 -22.25
C ARG A 19 -10.55 23.47 -20.91
N THR A 20 -11.09 22.37 -20.41
CA THR A 20 -10.48 21.66 -19.30
C THR A 20 -9.20 20.97 -19.81
N PRO A 21 -8.05 21.12 -19.12
CA PRO A 21 -6.84 20.40 -19.50
C PRO A 21 -7.12 18.88 -19.53
N PRO A 22 -6.42 18.11 -20.38
CA PRO A 22 -6.61 16.67 -20.40
C PRO A 22 -6.29 16.12 -19.00
N PRO A 23 -7.02 15.09 -18.54
CA PRO A 23 -6.77 14.49 -17.25
C PRO A 23 -5.34 13.94 -17.19
N ASP A 24 -4.68 14.17 -16.07
CA ASP A 24 -3.41 13.55 -15.71
C ASP A 24 -3.56 12.04 -15.45
N LEU A 25 -2.44 11.33 -15.43
CA LEU A 25 -2.43 9.86 -15.33
C LEU A 25 -3.06 9.39 -14.01
N GLU A 26 -2.76 10.08 -12.91
CA GLU A 26 -3.25 9.80 -11.58
C GLU A 26 -4.78 9.92 -11.54
N SER A 27 -5.36 10.96 -12.14
CA SER A 27 -6.81 11.11 -12.28
C SER A 27 -7.43 9.99 -13.14
N LEU A 28 -6.75 9.57 -14.21
CA LEU A 28 -7.21 8.46 -15.05
C LEU A 28 -7.21 7.13 -14.28
N LEU A 29 -6.19 6.86 -13.46
CA LEU A 29 -6.12 5.69 -12.60
C LEU A 29 -7.21 5.73 -11.52
N LEU A 30 -7.38 6.87 -10.85
CA LEU A 30 -8.38 7.03 -9.80
C LEU A 30 -9.80 6.86 -10.36
N LYS A 31 -10.08 7.34 -11.57
CA LYS A 31 -11.34 7.11 -12.29
C LYS A 31 -11.63 5.61 -12.50
N GLU A 32 -10.60 4.82 -12.75
CA GLU A 32 -10.68 3.35 -12.85
C GLU A 32 -10.59 2.66 -11.47
N ARG A 33 -10.70 3.43 -10.37
CA ARG A 33 -10.64 2.98 -8.98
C ARG A 33 -9.32 2.31 -8.62
N ILE A 34 -8.24 2.76 -9.26
CA ILE A 34 -6.88 2.30 -9.05
C ILE A 34 -6.15 3.28 -8.12
N VAL A 35 -5.65 2.75 -7.00
CA VAL A 35 -4.78 3.44 -6.05
C VAL A 35 -3.39 2.80 -6.15
N TYR A 36 -2.33 3.60 -6.16
CA TYR A 36 -0.96 3.10 -6.31
C TYR A 36 -0.04 3.59 -5.20
N LEU A 37 0.50 2.67 -4.41
CA LEU A 37 1.55 2.91 -3.43
C LEU A 37 2.91 2.51 -4.02
N GLY A 38 3.56 3.46 -4.68
CA GLY A 38 4.90 3.29 -5.27
C GLY A 38 6.04 3.94 -4.48
N LEU A 39 5.72 4.90 -3.61
CA LEU A 39 6.70 5.59 -2.78
C LEU A 39 6.79 4.98 -1.37
N PRO A 40 7.91 5.16 -0.69
CA PRO A 40 7.99 4.92 0.74
C PRO A 40 7.07 5.87 1.52
N LEU A 41 6.69 5.47 2.74
CA LEU A 41 5.84 6.24 3.65
C LEU A 41 6.72 7.09 4.57
N PHE A 42 6.84 8.37 4.25
CA PHE A 42 7.62 9.34 5.01
C PHE A 42 6.76 9.99 6.11
N SER A 43 7.32 10.17 7.31
CA SER A 43 6.63 10.89 8.39
C SER A 43 7.13 12.31 8.63
N SER A 44 8.38 12.62 8.24
CA SER A 44 8.97 13.94 8.48
C SER A 44 8.36 15.00 7.58
N ASP A 45 7.88 16.10 8.17
CA ASP A 45 7.37 17.26 7.44
C ASP A 45 8.39 17.84 6.46
N ASP A 46 9.67 17.84 6.81
CA ASP A 46 10.72 18.35 5.94
C ASP A 46 10.91 17.47 4.71
N VAL A 47 10.82 16.14 4.88
CA VAL A 47 10.84 15.20 3.74
C VAL A 47 9.60 15.39 2.88
N LYS A 48 8.40 15.47 3.49
CA LYS A 48 7.14 15.72 2.77
C LYS A 48 7.20 17.01 1.95
N ARG A 49 7.75 18.10 2.52
CA ARG A 49 7.98 19.38 1.81
C ARG A 49 8.96 19.25 0.65
N ASN A 50 10.07 18.54 0.85
CA ASN A 50 11.11 18.38 -0.17
C ASN A 50 10.66 17.50 -1.35
N VAL A 51 9.91 16.43 -1.07
CA VAL A 51 9.35 15.54 -2.10
C VAL A 51 8.11 16.17 -2.74
N GLY A 52 7.41 17.06 -2.02
CA GLY A 52 6.21 17.75 -2.48
C GLY A 52 4.93 16.92 -2.36
N VAL A 53 4.96 15.81 -1.62
CA VAL A 53 3.80 14.92 -1.43
C VAL A 53 3.82 14.27 -0.04
N ASP A 54 2.66 14.24 0.60
CA ASP A 54 2.37 13.34 1.71
C ASP A 54 1.69 12.09 1.15
N VAL A 55 2.46 10.99 1.05
CA VAL A 55 2.00 9.75 0.43
C VAL A 55 0.85 9.14 1.22
N THR A 56 0.93 9.18 2.56
CA THR A 56 -0.09 8.60 3.43
C THR A 56 -1.40 9.36 3.31
N GLU A 57 -1.33 10.69 3.41
CA GLU A 57 -2.50 11.57 3.26
C GLU A 57 -3.17 11.36 1.90
N LEU A 58 -2.38 11.31 0.82
CA LEU A 58 -2.89 11.11 -0.53
C LEU A 58 -3.62 9.78 -0.70
N ILE A 59 -3.03 8.68 -0.20
CA ILE A 59 -3.64 7.35 -0.28
C ILE A 59 -4.97 7.33 0.50
N ILE A 60 -4.99 7.88 1.72
CA ILE A 60 -6.21 7.94 2.53
C ILE A 60 -7.29 8.79 1.84
N ALA A 61 -6.92 9.94 1.29
CA ALA A 61 -7.84 10.80 0.55
C ALA A 61 -8.45 10.08 -0.66
N GLN A 62 -7.65 9.35 -1.43
CA GLN A 62 -8.13 8.55 -2.57
C GLN A 62 -9.10 7.44 -2.12
N LEU A 63 -8.78 6.72 -1.04
CA LEU A 63 -9.64 5.66 -0.50
C LEU A 63 -11.00 6.22 -0.02
N LEU A 64 -10.98 7.33 0.71
CA LEU A 64 -12.20 7.99 1.18
C LEU A 64 -13.04 8.55 0.02
N TYR A 65 -12.39 9.13 -0.99
CA TYR A 65 -13.05 9.58 -2.20
C TYR A 65 -13.75 8.42 -2.94
N LEU A 66 -13.04 7.31 -3.17
CA LEU A 66 -13.59 6.15 -3.88
C LEU A 66 -14.75 5.49 -3.15
N GLN A 67 -14.73 5.52 -1.81
CA GLN A 67 -15.87 5.12 -0.99
C GLN A 67 -17.08 6.03 -1.24
N PHE A 68 -16.89 7.35 -1.28
CA PHE A 68 -17.98 8.29 -1.51
C PHE A 68 -18.53 8.18 -2.94
N ASP A 69 -17.65 8.03 -3.92
CA ASP A 69 -18.01 7.88 -5.34
C ASP A 69 -18.89 6.66 -5.60
N ASP A 70 -18.47 5.48 -5.12
CA ASP A 70 -19.28 4.27 -5.21
C ASP A 70 -18.85 3.27 -4.12
N PRO A 71 -19.65 3.06 -3.06
CA PRO A 71 -19.27 2.21 -1.94
C PRO A 71 -19.37 0.70 -2.25
N GLU A 72 -20.01 0.30 -3.37
CA GLU A 72 -20.20 -1.11 -3.73
C GLU A 72 -19.09 -1.62 -4.67
N LYS A 73 -18.48 -0.72 -5.45
CA LYS A 73 -17.46 -1.10 -6.43
C LYS A 73 -16.09 -1.33 -5.77
N PRO A 74 -15.35 -2.39 -6.17
CA PRO A 74 -14.04 -2.67 -5.62
C PRO A 74 -13.04 -1.54 -5.91
N ILE A 75 -12.02 -1.46 -5.05
CA ILE A 75 -10.84 -0.60 -5.22
C ILE A 75 -9.65 -1.51 -5.51
N PHE A 76 -8.85 -1.19 -6.53
CA PHE A 76 -7.63 -1.94 -6.85
C PHE A 76 -6.41 -1.19 -6.31
N PHE A 77 -5.82 -1.73 -5.26
CA PHE A 77 -4.69 -1.11 -4.57
C PHE A 77 -3.37 -1.81 -4.95
N TYR A 78 -2.62 -1.18 -5.85
CA TYR A 78 -1.33 -1.69 -6.31
C TYR A 78 -0.20 -1.22 -5.39
N ILE A 79 0.68 -2.14 -5.01
CA ILE A 79 1.74 -1.89 -4.02
C ILE A 79 3.09 -2.28 -4.61
N ASN A 80 4.00 -1.30 -4.60
CA ASN A 80 5.42 -1.46 -4.90
C ASN A 80 6.21 -0.52 -3.99
N SER A 81 6.36 -0.87 -2.72
CA SER A 81 6.91 0.04 -1.71
C SER A 81 7.72 -0.69 -0.65
N THR A 82 8.71 0.01 -0.10
CA THR A 82 9.49 -0.43 1.05
C THR A 82 8.80 -0.11 2.39
N GLY A 83 7.63 0.53 2.34
CA GLY A 83 6.90 0.95 3.52
C GLY A 83 7.60 2.12 4.21
N THR A 84 7.81 2.01 5.50
CA THR A 84 8.37 3.05 6.38
C THR A 84 9.86 2.85 6.67
N SER A 85 10.53 1.99 5.90
CA SER A 85 11.98 1.78 5.94
C SER A 85 12.59 1.90 4.55
N TRP A 86 13.87 2.23 4.49
CA TRP A 86 14.70 1.99 3.31
C TRP A 86 14.95 0.49 3.11
N TYR A 87 15.42 0.12 1.92
CA TYR A 87 15.88 -1.25 1.64
C TYR A 87 16.99 -1.72 2.61
N THR A 88 17.79 -0.79 3.14
CA THR A 88 18.84 -1.05 4.14
C THR A 88 18.28 -1.36 5.54
N GLY A 89 16.98 -1.15 5.76
CA GLY A 89 16.28 -1.36 7.03
C GLY A 89 16.24 -0.14 7.95
N ASP A 90 16.83 0.99 7.54
CA ASP A 90 16.78 2.24 8.29
C ASP A 90 15.37 2.86 8.18
N ALA A 91 14.79 3.27 9.31
CA ALA A 91 13.48 3.90 9.33
C ALA A 91 13.49 5.27 8.62
N ILE A 92 12.45 5.52 7.83
CA ILE A 92 12.20 6.79 7.12
C ILE A 92 10.90 7.47 7.54
N GLY A 93 10.05 6.71 8.19
CA GLY A 93 8.77 7.11 8.71
C GLY A 93 8.41 6.22 9.88
N TYR A 94 7.33 6.59 10.55
CA TYR A 94 6.78 5.84 11.67
C TYR A 94 5.76 4.83 11.16
N GLU A 95 5.62 3.72 11.89
CA GLU A 95 4.66 2.66 11.58
C GLU A 95 3.22 3.18 11.52
N THR A 96 2.95 4.28 12.21
CA THR A 96 1.66 4.98 12.25
C THR A 96 1.14 5.39 10.87
N GLU A 97 2.03 5.70 9.92
CA GLU A 97 1.65 5.99 8.53
C GLU A 97 0.91 4.80 7.91
N ALA A 98 1.46 3.59 8.10
CA ALA A 98 0.87 2.38 7.59
C ALA A 98 -0.33 1.92 8.41
N PHE A 99 -0.35 2.19 9.72
CA PHE A 99 -1.54 1.94 10.56
C PHE A 99 -2.73 2.75 10.07
N ALA A 100 -2.55 4.04 9.77
CA ALA A 100 -3.62 4.88 9.26
C ALA A 100 -4.19 4.35 7.93
N ILE A 101 -3.34 3.86 7.03
CA ILE A 101 -3.79 3.20 5.80
C ILE A 101 -4.54 1.90 6.13
N CYS A 102 -3.99 1.02 6.97
CA CYS A 102 -4.64 -0.24 7.33
C CYS A 102 -6.01 -0.04 8.01
N ASP A 103 -6.12 0.95 8.88
CA ASP A 103 -7.38 1.30 9.54
C ASP A 103 -8.38 1.85 8.52
N THR A 104 -7.93 2.68 7.58
CA THR A 104 -8.77 3.19 6.49
C THR A 104 -9.28 2.03 5.61
N LEU A 105 -8.43 1.06 5.27
CA LEU A 105 -8.82 -0.13 4.50
C LEU A 105 -9.91 -0.95 5.23
N ASN A 106 -9.86 -1.02 6.56
CA ASN A 106 -10.87 -1.71 7.38
C ASN A 106 -12.14 -0.87 7.59
N TYR A 107 -12.01 0.46 7.55
CA TYR A 107 -13.11 1.40 7.81
C TYR A 107 -14.03 1.56 6.59
N ILE A 108 -13.46 1.58 5.38
CA ILE A 108 -14.24 1.83 4.18
C ILE A 108 -15.09 0.62 3.77
N LYS A 109 -16.25 0.89 3.16
CA LYS A 109 -17.20 -0.13 2.69
C LYS A 109 -16.74 -0.91 1.43
N PRO A 110 -16.14 -0.28 0.41
CA PRO A 110 -15.67 -1.00 -0.78
C PRO A 110 -14.71 -2.15 -0.44
N PRO A 111 -14.82 -3.30 -1.11
CA PRO A 111 -13.77 -4.31 -1.04
C PRO A 111 -12.50 -3.79 -1.69
N VAL A 112 -11.36 -3.91 -1.01
CA VAL A 112 -10.06 -3.46 -1.50
C VAL A 112 -9.20 -4.65 -1.91
N HIS A 113 -8.88 -4.71 -3.19
CA HIS A 113 -8.05 -5.75 -3.79
C HIS A 113 -6.60 -5.27 -3.79
N THR A 114 -5.79 -5.80 -2.89
CA THR A 114 -4.36 -5.45 -2.80
C THR A 114 -3.53 -6.32 -3.74
N ILE A 115 -2.63 -5.70 -4.51
CA ILE A 115 -1.83 -6.40 -5.53
C ILE A 115 -0.37 -5.94 -5.42
N CYS A 116 0.52 -6.85 -5.05
CA CYS A 116 1.96 -6.57 -5.06
C CYS A 116 2.52 -6.66 -6.49
N ILE A 117 3.14 -5.56 -6.97
CA ILE A 117 3.69 -5.43 -8.33
C ILE A 117 5.16 -5.04 -8.36
N GLY A 118 5.96 -5.67 -7.50
CA GLY A 118 7.41 -5.46 -7.45
C GLY A 118 7.94 -5.84 -6.08
N GLN A 119 7.66 -5.02 -5.07
CA GLN A 119 7.99 -5.34 -3.69
C GLN A 119 6.95 -4.85 -2.69
N ALA A 120 6.84 -5.56 -1.57
CA ALA A 120 6.12 -5.10 -0.38
C ALA A 120 6.97 -5.47 0.83
N MET A 121 7.64 -4.47 1.43
CA MET A 121 8.54 -4.69 2.58
C MET A 121 7.97 -4.12 3.87
N GLY A 122 8.12 -4.84 4.98
CA GLY A 122 7.76 -4.37 6.32
C GLY A 122 6.31 -3.89 6.39
N THR A 123 6.13 -2.60 6.64
CA THR A 123 4.81 -1.97 6.70
C THR A 123 4.05 -1.98 5.36
N ALA A 124 4.73 -2.05 4.21
CA ALA A 124 4.04 -2.26 2.93
C ALA A 124 3.51 -3.70 2.80
N ALA A 125 4.20 -4.71 3.35
CA ALA A 125 3.68 -6.08 3.44
C ALA A 125 2.47 -6.16 4.39
N MET A 126 2.46 -5.34 5.45
CA MET A 126 1.32 -5.20 6.34
C MET A 126 0.10 -4.65 5.59
N ILE A 127 0.26 -3.55 4.85
CA ILE A 127 -0.81 -2.97 4.00
C ILE A 127 -1.30 -3.98 2.96
N LEU A 128 -0.39 -4.70 2.29
CA LEU A 128 -0.74 -5.78 1.35
C LEU A 128 -1.64 -6.83 2.01
N SER A 129 -1.29 -7.27 3.23
CA SER A 129 -2.05 -8.27 3.97
C SER A 129 -3.42 -7.79 4.47
N ALA A 130 -3.60 -6.46 4.59
CA ALA A 130 -4.82 -5.82 5.08
C ALA A 130 -5.90 -5.64 4.01
N GLY A 131 -5.63 -5.99 2.75
CA GLY A 131 -6.66 -6.05 1.71
C GLY A 131 -7.77 -7.03 2.05
N THR A 132 -8.92 -6.92 1.37
CA THR A 132 -10.07 -7.78 1.61
C THR A 132 -9.69 -9.24 1.41
N LYS A 133 -9.99 -10.09 2.41
CA LYS A 133 -9.66 -11.51 2.42
C LYS A 133 -10.21 -12.22 1.18
N GLY A 134 -9.37 -13.00 0.51
CA GLY A 134 -9.65 -13.63 -0.78
C GLY A 134 -9.23 -12.79 -1.98
N PHE A 135 -8.95 -11.49 -1.82
CA PHE A 135 -8.60 -10.55 -2.88
C PHE A 135 -7.20 -9.96 -2.75
N ARG A 136 -6.34 -10.55 -1.92
CA ARG A 136 -4.94 -10.16 -1.77
C ARG A 136 -4.09 -10.96 -2.75
N ALA A 137 -3.30 -10.29 -3.57
CA ALA A 137 -2.60 -10.94 -4.68
C ALA A 137 -1.17 -10.41 -4.86
N SER A 138 -0.38 -11.15 -5.63
CA SER A 138 0.97 -10.75 -6.01
C SER A 138 1.32 -11.25 -7.41
N LEU A 139 2.17 -10.51 -8.13
CA LEU A 139 2.76 -10.98 -9.38
C LEU A 139 3.87 -12.00 -9.12
N PRO A 140 4.20 -12.89 -10.08
CA PRO A 140 5.04 -14.08 -9.83
C PRO A 140 6.50 -13.77 -9.46
N HIS A 141 6.99 -12.58 -9.79
CA HIS A 141 8.36 -12.15 -9.53
C HIS A 141 8.46 -11.04 -8.47
N ALA A 142 7.34 -10.70 -7.83
CA ALA A 142 7.36 -9.73 -6.76
C ALA A 142 8.00 -10.34 -5.49
N THR A 143 8.58 -9.49 -4.65
CA THR A 143 9.22 -9.91 -3.39
C THR A 143 8.45 -9.35 -2.21
N ILE A 144 7.99 -10.22 -1.31
CA ILE A 144 7.38 -9.81 -0.05
C ILE A 144 8.41 -9.98 1.05
N VAL A 145 8.59 -8.96 1.89
CA VAL A 145 9.61 -8.97 2.93
C VAL A 145 8.96 -8.67 4.28
N LEU A 146 9.16 -9.56 5.24
CA LEU A 146 8.85 -9.32 6.64
C LEU A 146 10.12 -8.89 7.36
N ASN A 147 10.08 -7.74 8.01
CA ASN A 147 11.18 -7.21 8.82
C ASN A 147 10.63 -6.21 9.84
N GLN A 148 11.34 -6.07 10.95
CA GLN A 148 11.15 -4.93 11.84
C GLN A 148 11.94 -3.72 11.34
N ASN A 149 11.37 -2.53 11.46
CA ASN A 149 12.08 -1.27 11.20
C ASN A 149 13.14 -1.03 12.28
N ARG A 150 14.29 -0.48 11.89
CA ARG A 150 15.36 -0.09 12.82
C ARG A 150 15.24 1.39 13.14
N THR A 151 14.79 1.68 14.36
CA THR A 151 14.62 3.05 14.86
C THR A 151 15.54 3.31 16.04
N GLY A 152 16.28 4.42 16.00
CA GLY A 152 17.12 4.90 17.10
C GLY A 152 16.45 6.06 17.85
N ALA A 153 16.77 6.22 19.14
CA ALA A 153 16.35 7.37 19.93
C ALA A 153 17.58 8.05 20.57
N GLN A 154 17.58 9.38 20.60
CA GLN A 154 18.58 10.21 21.26
C GLN A 154 17.87 11.32 22.06
N GLY A 155 18.49 11.81 23.14
CA GLY A 155 17.94 12.86 24.00
C GLY A 155 18.14 12.57 25.48
N GLN A 156 17.34 13.23 26.33
CA GLN A 156 17.34 12.97 27.76
C GLN A 156 16.94 11.52 28.05
N ALA A 157 17.49 10.92 29.13
CA ALA A 157 17.19 9.54 29.50
C ALA A 157 15.68 9.26 29.60
N THR A 158 14.90 10.21 30.13
CA THR A 158 13.44 10.14 30.21
C THR A 158 12.80 10.05 28.82
N ASP A 159 13.22 10.89 27.88
CA ASP A 159 12.69 10.91 26.51
C ASP A 159 13.03 9.62 25.76
N ILE A 160 14.25 9.10 25.96
CA ILE A 160 14.67 7.81 25.41
C ILE A 160 13.75 6.70 25.95
N GLN A 161 13.45 6.69 27.25
CA GLN A 161 12.58 5.69 27.86
C GLN A 161 11.14 5.79 27.32
N ILE A 162 10.60 7.00 27.16
CA ILE A 162 9.25 7.21 26.61
C ILE A 162 9.19 6.70 25.17
N ARG A 163 10.16 7.07 24.32
CA ARG A 163 10.23 6.61 22.94
C ARG A 163 10.40 5.09 22.83
N ALA A 164 11.19 4.49 23.70
CA ALA A 164 11.37 3.04 23.71
C ALA A 164 10.04 2.31 23.99
N LYS A 165 9.22 2.82 24.93
CA LYS A 165 7.89 2.25 25.21
C LYS A 165 6.97 2.36 24.00
N GLU A 166 6.98 3.50 23.30
CA GLU A 166 6.18 3.73 22.10
C GLU A 166 6.57 2.77 20.97
N VAL A 167 7.87 2.59 20.72
CA VAL A 167 8.37 1.64 19.70
C VAL A 167 7.94 0.21 20.02
N ILE A 168 7.95 -0.19 21.29
CA ILE A 168 7.48 -1.52 21.71
C ILE A 168 5.97 -1.66 21.48
N ALA A 169 5.19 -0.63 21.81
CA ALA A 169 3.74 -0.63 21.57
C ALA A 169 3.41 -0.74 20.07
N ASN A 170 4.07 0.06 19.23
CA ASN A 170 3.89 0.01 17.77
C ASN A 170 4.30 -1.33 17.17
N LYS A 171 5.39 -1.93 17.66
CA LYS A 171 5.78 -3.30 17.28
C LYS A 171 4.65 -4.29 17.60
N GLN A 172 4.08 -4.21 18.80
CA GLN A 172 3.00 -5.11 19.21
C GLN A 172 1.75 -4.94 18.32
N THR A 173 1.33 -3.69 18.05
CA THR A 173 0.22 -3.38 17.13
C THR A 173 0.46 -3.96 15.74
N MET A 174 1.69 -3.83 15.20
CA MET A 174 2.05 -4.39 13.90
C MET A 174 1.90 -5.93 13.89
N LEU A 175 2.39 -6.61 14.93
CA LEU A 175 2.29 -8.06 15.05
C LEU A 175 0.83 -8.52 15.15
N GLU A 176 -0.02 -7.77 15.84
CA GLU A 176 -1.45 -8.05 15.96
C GLU A 176 -2.18 -7.91 14.62
N ILE A 177 -1.87 -6.86 13.84
CA ILE A 177 -2.41 -6.67 12.49
C ILE A 177 -1.99 -7.84 11.59
N PHE A 178 -0.71 -8.18 11.56
CA PHE A 178 -0.24 -9.34 10.79
C PHE A 178 -0.90 -10.64 11.25
N SER A 179 -1.05 -10.85 12.56
CA SER A 179 -1.68 -12.05 13.13
C SER A 179 -3.11 -12.19 12.65
N LYS A 180 -3.90 -11.11 12.76
CA LYS A 180 -5.28 -11.04 12.26
C LYS A 180 -5.38 -11.34 10.77
N ASN A 181 -4.46 -10.79 9.97
CA ASN A 181 -4.52 -10.89 8.52
C ASN A 181 -4.02 -12.24 7.98
N THR A 182 -3.01 -12.83 8.62
CA THR A 182 -2.33 -14.05 8.14
C THR A 182 -2.80 -15.33 8.83
N GLY A 183 -3.34 -15.22 10.05
CA GLY A 183 -3.62 -16.36 10.92
C GLY A 183 -2.39 -16.93 11.64
N GLN A 184 -1.21 -16.31 11.48
CA GLN A 184 -0.01 -16.69 12.20
C GLN A 184 -0.02 -16.12 13.62
N THR A 185 0.51 -16.85 14.59
CA THR A 185 0.65 -16.36 15.98
C THR A 185 1.61 -15.18 16.07
N THR A 186 1.39 -14.26 17.01
CA THR A 186 2.27 -13.11 17.29
C THR A 186 3.70 -13.53 17.61
N GLU A 187 3.90 -14.67 18.27
CA GLU A 187 5.23 -15.19 18.65
C GLU A 187 6.03 -15.62 17.42
N LYS A 188 5.37 -16.33 16.50
CA LYS A 188 5.97 -16.73 15.22
C LYS A 188 6.30 -15.51 14.36
N LEU A 189 5.38 -14.56 14.25
CA LEU A 189 5.60 -13.31 13.53
C LEU A 189 6.79 -12.53 14.11
N ALA A 190 6.87 -12.40 15.44
CA ALA A 190 7.96 -11.71 16.10
C ALA A 190 9.32 -12.36 15.80
N LYS A 191 9.38 -13.69 15.75
CA LYS A 191 10.59 -14.44 15.40
C LYS A 191 10.95 -14.28 13.92
N ASP A 192 9.97 -14.40 13.03
CA ASP A 192 10.17 -14.32 11.58
C ASP A 192 10.54 -12.89 11.14
N MET A 193 10.18 -11.87 11.93
CA MET A 193 10.50 -10.47 11.69
C MET A 193 11.77 -9.97 12.42
N ASP A 194 12.39 -10.79 13.28
CA ASP A 194 13.61 -10.41 14.03
C ASP A 194 14.79 -10.11 13.08
N ARG A 195 14.79 -10.76 11.91
CA ARG A 195 15.65 -10.46 10.78
C ARG A 195 14.83 -10.28 9.52
N THR A 196 15.47 -9.76 8.48
CA THR A 196 14.85 -9.68 7.16
C THR A 196 14.49 -11.07 6.65
N PHE A 197 13.21 -11.31 6.43
CA PHE A 197 12.69 -12.57 5.92
C PHE A 197 12.02 -12.36 4.56
N TYR A 198 12.68 -12.86 3.52
CA TYR A 198 12.23 -12.76 2.14
C TYR A 198 11.30 -13.92 1.79
N LEU A 199 10.20 -13.59 1.14
CA LEU A 199 9.18 -14.53 0.69
C LEU A 199 8.93 -14.33 -0.80
N THR A 200 8.99 -15.43 -1.55
CA THR A 200 8.41 -15.47 -2.89
C THR A 200 6.89 -15.31 -2.81
N PRO A 201 6.20 -14.97 -3.91
CA PRO A 201 4.74 -14.86 -3.92
C PRO A 201 4.05 -16.15 -3.46
N GLN A 202 4.58 -17.31 -3.83
CA GLN A 202 4.06 -18.59 -3.39
C GLN A 202 4.25 -18.81 -1.89
N GLN A 203 5.44 -18.51 -1.36
CA GLN A 203 5.69 -18.59 0.09
C GLN A 203 4.82 -17.60 0.86
N ALA A 204 4.62 -16.38 0.35
CA ALA A 204 3.76 -15.37 0.97
C ALA A 204 2.29 -15.82 1.00
N LYS A 205 1.83 -16.52 -0.03
CA LYS A 205 0.51 -17.16 -0.06
C LYS A 205 0.39 -18.23 1.02
N ASP A 206 1.35 -19.15 1.07
CA ASP A 206 1.37 -20.24 2.06
C ASP A 206 1.49 -19.70 3.49
N TYR A 207 2.16 -18.56 3.66
CA TYR A 207 2.26 -17.84 4.93
C TYR A 207 0.96 -17.13 5.35
N GLY A 208 0.07 -16.85 4.40
CA GLY A 208 -1.21 -16.16 4.61
C GLY A 208 -1.19 -14.65 4.38
N LEU A 209 -0.08 -14.08 3.86
CA LEU A 209 0.04 -12.65 3.53
C LEU A 209 -0.78 -12.25 2.31
N ILE A 210 -0.92 -13.17 1.35
CA ILE A 210 -1.75 -13.03 0.16
C ILE A 210 -2.59 -14.27 -0.05
N ASP A 211 -3.58 -14.20 -0.93
CA ASP A 211 -4.49 -15.30 -1.24
C ASP A 211 -4.14 -15.98 -2.57
N ARG A 212 -3.53 -15.25 -3.52
CA ARG A 212 -3.24 -15.76 -4.88
C ARG A 212 -2.01 -15.12 -5.52
N VAL A 213 -1.42 -15.87 -6.45
CA VAL A 213 -0.38 -15.38 -7.37
C VAL A 213 -1.02 -15.23 -8.75
N LEU A 214 -0.83 -14.08 -9.40
CA LEU A 214 -1.44 -13.78 -10.70
C LEU A 214 -0.45 -14.11 -11.83
N GLU A 215 -0.70 -15.18 -12.58
CA GLU A 215 0.18 -15.68 -13.63
C GLU A 215 -0.34 -15.35 -15.04
N SER A 216 -1.62 -15.00 -15.17
CA SER A 216 -2.26 -14.79 -16.47
C SER A 216 -3.02 -13.48 -16.58
N ARG A 217 -3.04 -12.91 -17.79
CA ARG A 217 -3.89 -11.75 -18.12
C ARG A 217 -5.38 -12.00 -17.94
N LYS A 218 -5.81 -13.26 -17.88
CA LYS A 218 -7.21 -13.63 -17.57
C LYS A 218 -7.61 -13.26 -16.14
N GLU A 219 -6.64 -13.00 -15.28
CA GLU A 219 -6.82 -12.70 -13.86
C GLU A 219 -6.75 -11.19 -13.57
N LEU A 220 -6.64 -10.38 -14.63
CA LEU A 220 -6.72 -8.92 -14.51
C LEU A 220 -8.07 -8.51 -13.90
N PRO A 221 -8.08 -7.46 -13.07
CA PRO A 221 -9.29 -6.69 -12.79
C PRO A 221 -10.07 -6.44 -14.07
N LYS A 222 -11.34 -6.85 -14.09
CA LYS A 222 -12.21 -6.56 -15.23
C LYS A 222 -12.59 -5.08 -15.17
N PRO A 223 -12.57 -4.36 -16.31
CA PRO A 223 -13.10 -3.01 -16.37
C PRO A 223 -14.52 -2.98 -15.80
N LEU A 224 -14.82 -1.95 -15.02
CA LEU A 224 -16.16 -1.73 -14.51
C LEU A 224 -17.09 -1.53 -15.71
N ALA A 225 -18.26 -2.18 -15.71
CA ALA A 225 -19.26 -1.92 -16.73
C ALA A 225 -19.56 -0.41 -16.73
N GLN A 226 -19.40 0.24 -17.88
CA GLN A 226 -19.79 1.64 -18.01
C GLN A 226 -21.29 1.71 -17.72
N VAL A 227 -21.66 2.39 -16.64
CA VAL A 227 -23.05 2.77 -16.41
C VAL A 227 -23.36 3.82 -17.48
N SER A 228 -24.16 3.39 -18.46
CA SER A 228 -24.67 4.22 -19.56
C SER A 228 -25.57 5.34 -19.05
#